data_AF-A0AA97EWA3-F1
#
_entry.id   AF-A0AA97EWA3-F1
#
_cell.length_a   1.000
_cell.length_b   1.000
_cell.length_c   1.000
_cell.angle_alpha   90.00
_cell.angle_beta   90.00
_cell.angle_gamma   90.00
#
_symmetry.space_group_name_H-M   'P 1'
#
loop_
_entity.id
_entity.type
_entity.pdbx_description
1 polymer ?
#
loop_
_entity_poly.entity_id
_entity_poly.type
_entity_poly.pdbx_seq_one_letter_code
_entity_poly.pdbx_strand_id
1 'polypeptide(L)'
;MSQPTLQPDYSYLNNFLGRIDKKSNQVGEFQLAKIRSIIKKMRKDDPIGAQLAEANVELYLSNLDKSINLLEDLLYKTNNSFISAWELMLSAYMEHGDLNKVLETLNRLHAEKLLHKKEFRKVYGHAISVYLLEDIIKMQNSSTYGSFGDIVLNHVERLRELDISIQVYRTLVSILYRIFFSTYSGVIQPELCFSESTLTVRANSTINNPEDLFEINNKLNDQIMLWYSNSNDVDQKQIEKISAYFRHKECEPKSMVV
;
A
#
# COMPACT_ATOMS: atom_id res chain seq x y z
N MET A 1 -44.32 18.27 10.75
CA MET A 1 -42.99 18.87 10.94
C MET A 1 -41.95 17.86 10.50
N SER A 2 -41.35 18.04 9.33
CA SER A 2 -40.25 17.22 8.85
C SER A 2 -39.01 17.55 9.68
N GLN A 3 -38.49 16.60 10.46
CA GLN A 3 -37.19 16.77 11.10
C GLN A 3 -36.15 17.04 10.01
N PRO A 4 -35.26 18.04 10.17
CA PRO A 4 -34.18 18.24 9.23
C PRO A 4 -33.33 16.97 9.21
N THR A 5 -33.18 16.35 8.04
CA THR A 5 -32.30 15.21 7.85
C THR A 5 -30.88 15.63 8.20
N LEU A 6 -30.42 15.21 9.39
CA LEU A 6 -29.05 15.42 9.86
C LEU A 6 -28.07 14.86 8.82
N GLN A 7 -27.33 15.76 8.18
CA GLN A 7 -26.33 15.42 7.17
C GLN A 7 -25.26 14.46 7.73
N PRO A 8 -24.61 13.64 6.88
CA PRO A 8 -23.50 12.80 7.29
C PRO A 8 -22.32 13.63 7.80
N ASP A 9 -21.68 13.20 8.89
CA ASP A 9 -20.49 13.83 9.47
C ASP A 9 -19.23 13.33 8.73
N TYR A 10 -19.02 13.84 7.51
CA TYR A 10 -17.89 13.47 6.64
C TYR A 10 -16.53 13.76 7.28
N SER A 11 -16.43 14.85 8.06
CA SER A 11 -15.21 15.21 8.79
C SER A 11 -14.81 14.12 9.77
N TYR A 12 -15.76 13.57 10.54
CA TYR A 12 -15.46 12.48 11.46
C TYR A 12 -15.00 11.20 10.75
N LEU A 13 -15.65 10.83 9.64
CA LEU A 13 -15.26 9.67 8.83
C LEU A 13 -13.84 9.85 8.27
N ASN A 14 -13.56 11.00 7.67
CA ASN A 14 -12.27 11.29 7.06
C ASN A 14 -11.14 11.39 8.10
N ASN A 15 -11.42 11.96 9.28
CA ASN A 15 -10.48 11.96 10.40
C ASN A 15 -10.23 10.56 10.97
N PHE A 16 -11.18 9.63 10.84
CA PHE A 16 -10.98 8.23 11.24
C PHE A 16 -10.13 7.48 10.22
N LEU A 17 -10.42 7.62 8.93
CA LEU A 17 -9.71 6.94 7.85
C LEU A 17 -8.30 7.51 7.62
N GLY A 18 -8.09 8.80 7.91
CA GLY A 18 -6.81 9.49 7.76
C GLY A 18 -5.88 9.40 8.98
N ARG A 19 -6.19 8.58 9.99
CA ARG A 19 -5.33 8.46 11.18
C ARG A 19 -3.97 7.87 10.82
N ILE A 20 -2.94 8.53 11.31
CA ILE A 20 -1.56 8.03 11.28
C ILE A 20 -1.21 7.65 12.72
N ASP A 21 -1.40 6.38 13.04
CA ASP A 21 -1.22 5.85 14.40
C ASP A 21 -0.92 4.35 14.38
N LYS A 22 -0.53 3.82 15.55
CA LYS A 22 -0.53 2.38 15.80
C LYS A 22 -1.98 1.91 15.75
N LYS A 23 -2.28 0.94 14.86
CA LYS A 23 -3.61 0.31 14.77
C LYS A 23 -3.91 -0.32 16.13
N SER A 24 -4.78 0.33 16.91
CA SER A 24 -5.25 -0.29 18.14
C SER A 24 -6.22 -1.40 17.76
N ASN A 25 -6.04 -2.60 18.32
CA ASN A 25 -6.99 -3.71 18.17
C ASN A 25 -8.39 -3.39 18.77
N GLN A 26 -8.60 -2.18 19.30
CA GLN A 26 -9.82 -1.74 19.95
C GLN A 26 -10.31 -0.43 19.34
N VAL A 27 -10.69 -0.44 18.07
CA VAL A 27 -11.65 0.59 17.64
C VAL A 27 -12.90 0.39 18.48
N GLY A 28 -13.13 1.28 19.44
CA GLY A 28 -14.23 1.13 20.38
C GLY A 28 -15.56 0.97 19.66
N GLU A 29 -16.44 0.08 20.15
CA GLU A 29 -17.74 -0.22 19.53
C GLU A 29 -18.55 1.05 19.25
N PHE A 30 -18.45 2.05 20.13
CA PHE A 30 -19.08 3.35 19.95
C PHE A 30 -18.58 4.11 18.70
N GLN A 31 -17.26 4.10 18.45
CA GLN A 31 -16.68 4.74 17.26
C GLN A 31 -17.17 4.03 16.00
N LEU A 32 -17.16 2.69 15.99
CA LEU A 32 -17.65 1.89 14.87
C LEU A 32 -19.14 2.11 14.62
N ALA A 33 -19.96 2.16 15.67
CA ALA A 33 -21.38 2.45 15.57
C ALA A 33 -21.62 3.84 14.94
N LYS A 34 -20.85 4.85 15.36
CA LYS A 34 -20.92 6.19 14.77
C LYS A 34 -20.54 6.18 13.29
N ILE A 35 -19.44 5.52 12.92
CA ILE A 35 -18.97 5.40 11.52
C ILE A 35 -20.04 4.70 10.65
N ARG A 36 -20.56 3.56 11.10
CA ARG A 36 -21.62 2.83 10.39
C ARG A 36 -22.88 3.69 10.21
N SER A 37 -23.25 4.46 11.23
CA SER A 37 -24.35 5.42 11.14
C SER A 37 -24.09 6.52 10.10
N ILE A 38 -22.87 7.05 10.03
CA ILE A 38 -22.48 8.06 9.01
C ILE A 38 -22.58 7.46 7.61
N ILE A 39 -21.99 6.29 7.37
CA ILE A 39 -22.03 5.59 6.07
C ILE A 39 -23.48 5.27 5.66
N LYS A 40 -24.33 4.83 6.61
CA LYS A 40 -25.75 4.57 6.35
C LYS A 40 -26.49 5.82 5.88
N LYS A 41 -26.17 6.99 6.44
CA LYS A 41 -26.76 8.26 6.01
C LYS A 41 -26.24 8.68 4.64
N MET A 42 -24.92 8.59 4.42
CA MET A 42 -24.26 8.90 3.15
C MET A 42 -24.89 8.11 2.00
N ARG A 43 -25.22 6.83 2.21
CA ARG A 43 -25.81 5.96 1.19
C ARG A 43 -27.12 6.47 0.57
N LYS A 44 -27.85 7.36 1.24
CA LYS A 44 -29.08 7.96 0.69
C LYS A 44 -28.79 8.93 -0.45
N ASP A 45 -27.69 9.68 -0.33
CA ASP A 45 -27.34 10.77 -1.24
C ASP A 45 -26.22 10.34 -2.21
N ASP A 46 -25.29 9.50 -1.75
CA ASP A 46 -24.18 8.94 -2.52
C ASP A 46 -23.95 7.45 -2.17
N PRO A 47 -24.65 6.53 -2.87
CA PRO A 47 -24.49 5.09 -2.67
C PRO A 47 -23.08 4.59 -3.00
N ILE A 48 -22.41 5.18 -4.00
CA ILE A 48 -21.11 4.75 -4.50
C ILE A 48 -20.03 5.14 -3.49
N GLY A 49 -19.98 6.41 -3.07
CA GLY A 49 -19.04 6.85 -2.05
C GLY A 49 -19.28 6.19 -0.70
N ALA A 50 -20.53 5.88 -0.34
CA ALA A 50 -20.83 5.13 0.89
C ALA A 50 -20.26 3.71 0.86
N GLN A 51 -20.30 3.03 -0.29
CA GLN A 51 -19.72 1.70 -0.44
C GLN A 51 -18.18 1.76 -0.47
N LEU A 52 -17.58 2.78 -1.09
CA LEU A 52 -16.13 3.03 -1.00
C LEU A 52 -15.68 3.27 0.45
N ALA A 53 -16.41 4.11 1.19
CA ALA A 53 -16.16 4.37 2.61
C ALA A 53 -16.25 3.10 3.45
N GLU A 54 -17.26 2.25 3.19
CA GLU A 54 -17.41 0.96 3.86
C GLU A 54 -16.19 0.06 3.59
N ALA A 55 -15.77 -0.06 2.33
CA ALA A 55 -14.58 -0.84 1.98
C ALA A 55 -13.31 -0.32 2.69
N ASN A 56 -13.14 1.00 2.79
CA ASN A 56 -11.98 1.60 3.45
C ASN A 56 -11.99 1.35 4.97
N VAL A 57 -13.16 1.41 5.61
CA VAL A 57 -13.31 1.04 7.03
C VAL A 57 -12.98 -0.43 7.26
N GLU A 58 -13.43 -1.33 6.38
CA GLU A 58 -13.09 -2.75 6.49
C GLU A 58 -11.57 -2.99 6.35
N LEU A 59 -10.86 -2.25 5.50
CA LEU A 59 -9.38 -2.31 5.43
C LEU A 59 -8.72 -1.81 6.70
N TYR A 60 -9.20 -0.69 7.26
CA TYR A 60 -8.70 -0.18 8.54
C TYR A 60 -8.85 -1.24 9.64
N LEU A 61 -9.95 -2.00 9.61
CA LEU A 61 -10.22 -3.11 10.54
C LEU A 61 -9.52 -4.42 10.15
N SER A 62 -8.64 -4.42 9.14
CA SER A 62 -7.90 -5.59 8.65
C SER A 62 -8.80 -6.71 8.08
N ASN A 63 -10.01 -6.37 7.63
CA ASN A 63 -10.94 -7.29 6.96
C ASN A 63 -10.76 -7.22 5.44
N LEU A 64 -9.60 -7.68 4.93
CA LEU A 64 -9.24 -7.58 3.52
C LEU A 64 -10.31 -8.17 2.60
N ASP A 65 -10.69 -9.43 2.80
CA ASP A 65 -11.63 -10.13 1.91
C ASP A 65 -12.95 -9.38 1.77
N LYS A 66 -13.48 -8.87 2.88
CA LYS A 66 -14.72 -8.10 2.88
C LYS A 66 -14.57 -6.79 2.13
N SER A 67 -13.45 -6.09 2.31
CA SER A 67 -13.17 -4.87 1.56
C SER A 67 -13.05 -5.14 0.06
N ILE A 68 -12.26 -6.14 -0.34
CA ILE A 68 -12.07 -6.51 -1.74
C ILE A 68 -13.41 -6.87 -2.39
N ASN A 69 -14.26 -7.64 -1.72
CA ASN A 69 -15.60 -7.97 -2.23
C ASN A 69 -16.45 -6.72 -2.46
N LEU A 70 -16.40 -5.73 -1.56
CA LEU A 70 -17.10 -4.46 -1.73
C LEU A 70 -16.55 -3.65 -2.90
N LEU A 71 -15.23 -3.67 -3.11
CA LEU A 71 -14.57 -2.94 -4.21
C LEU A 71 -14.86 -3.57 -5.57
N GLU A 72 -14.81 -4.90 -5.67
CA GLU A 72 -15.16 -5.62 -6.90
C GLU A 72 -16.63 -5.40 -7.29
N ASP A 73 -17.56 -5.45 -6.33
CA ASP A 73 -18.97 -5.13 -6.57
C ASP A 73 -19.17 -3.67 -7.02
N LEU A 74 -18.40 -2.73 -6.46
CA LEU A 74 -18.43 -1.34 -6.88
C LEU A 74 -17.90 -1.14 -8.31
N LEU A 75 -16.78 -1.80 -8.65
CA LEU A 75 -16.22 -1.79 -9.99
C LEU A 75 -17.20 -2.40 -11.00
N TYR A 76 -17.85 -3.50 -10.66
CA TYR A 76 -18.91 -4.10 -11.46
C TYR A 76 -20.06 -3.10 -11.72
N LYS A 77 -20.61 -2.48 -10.67
CA LYS A 77 -21.71 -1.48 -10.79
C LYS A 77 -21.34 -0.26 -11.61
N THR A 78 -20.06 0.09 -11.66
CA THR A 78 -19.55 1.26 -12.36
C THR A 78 -18.89 0.92 -13.70
N ASN A 79 -19.04 -0.32 -14.20
CA ASN A 79 -18.40 -0.81 -15.42
C ASN A 79 -16.89 -0.48 -15.44
N ASN A 80 -16.19 -0.80 -14.35
CA ASN A 80 -14.75 -0.59 -14.13
C ASN A 80 -14.28 0.87 -14.19
N SER A 81 -15.18 1.85 -14.28
CA SER A 81 -14.82 3.26 -14.48
C SER A 81 -14.45 4.00 -13.19
N PHE A 82 -14.81 3.47 -12.02
CA PHE A 82 -14.60 4.14 -10.75
C PHE A 82 -13.17 3.98 -10.21
N ILE A 83 -12.35 5.00 -10.46
CA ILE A 83 -10.91 5.02 -10.22
C ILE A 83 -10.54 4.76 -8.76
N SER A 84 -11.23 5.42 -7.82
CA SER A 84 -10.88 5.31 -6.40
C SER A 84 -11.00 3.88 -5.85
N ALA A 85 -11.86 3.04 -6.44
CA ALA A 85 -11.96 1.64 -6.03
C ALA A 85 -10.74 0.82 -6.46
N TRP A 86 -10.24 1.06 -7.67
CA TRP A 86 -8.99 0.46 -8.14
C TRP A 86 -7.79 0.89 -7.30
N GLU A 87 -7.69 2.18 -6.97
CA GLU A 87 -6.60 2.72 -6.14
C GLU A 87 -6.61 2.15 -4.73
N LEU A 88 -7.80 2.03 -4.12
CA LEU A 88 -7.95 1.44 -2.80
C LEU A 88 -7.66 -0.06 -2.83
N MET A 89 -8.09 -0.78 -3.86
CA MET A 89 -7.79 -2.21 -4.02
C MET A 89 -6.29 -2.46 -4.19
N LEU A 90 -5.62 -1.67 -5.03
CA LEU A 90 -4.18 -1.78 -5.23
C LEU A 90 -3.41 -1.42 -3.94
N SER A 91 -3.81 -0.36 -3.25
CA SER A 91 -3.24 0.00 -1.94
C SER A 91 -3.43 -1.13 -0.94
N ALA A 92 -4.61 -1.74 -0.86
CA ALA A 92 -4.89 -2.85 0.05
C ALA A 92 -3.96 -4.05 -0.19
N TYR A 93 -3.76 -4.46 -1.44
CA TYR A 93 -2.84 -5.56 -1.77
C TYR A 93 -1.38 -5.20 -1.46
N MET A 94 -0.97 -3.95 -1.72
CA MET A 94 0.36 -3.47 -1.33
C MET A 94 0.55 -3.52 0.20
N GLU A 95 -0.43 -3.04 0.96
CA GLU A 95 -0.38 -3.01 2.43
C GLU A 95 -0.31 -4.43 3.04
N HIS A 96 -0.94 -5.41 2.41
CA HIS A 96 -0.82 -6.82 2.82
C HIS A 96 0.46 -7.51 2.30
N GLY A 97 1.25 -6.82 1.46
CA GLY A 97 2.44 -7.37 0.83
C GLY A 97 2.13 -8.45 -0.23
N ASP A 98 0.90 -8.51 -0.74
CA ASP A 98 0.49 -9.50 -1.74
C ASP A 98 0.90 -9.05 -3.16
N LEU A 99 2.17 -9.32 -3.48
CA LEU A 99 2.75 -9.00 -4.77
C LEU A 99 1.99 -9.60 -5.95
N ASN A 100 1.49 -10.84 -5.81
CA ASN A 100 0.78 -11.51 -6.90
C ASN A 100 -0.51 -10.76 -7.21
N LYS A 101 -1.28 -10.38 -6.18
CA LYS A 101 -2.49 -9.58 -6.36
C LYS A 101 -2.23 -8.17 -6.85
N VAL A 102 -1.11 -7.55 -6.43
CA VAL A 102 -0.64 -6.29 -7.03
C VAL A 102 -0.46 -6.46 -8.54
N LEU A 103 0.34 -7.44 -8.98
CA LEU A 103 0.62 -7.67 -10.41
C LEU A 103 -0.64 -8.01 -11.21
N GLU A 104 -1.51 -8.88 -10.69
CA GLU A 104 -2.81 -9.20 -11.30
C GLU A 104 -3.67 -7.95 -11.49
N THR A 105 -3.73 -7.08 -10.48
CA THR A 105 -4.50 -5.84 -10.52
C THR A 105 -3.96 -4.86 -11.55
N LEU A 106 -2.63 -4.74 -11.67
CA LEU A 106 -2.00 -3.89 -12.68
C LEU A 106 -2.26 -4.39 -14.10
N ASN A 107 -2.23 -5.71 -14.31
CA ASN A 107 -2.56 -6.30 -15.61
C ASN A 107 -4.03 -6.06 -15.98
N ARG A 108 -4.96 -6.15 -15.01
CA ARG A 108 -6.38 -5.79 -15.21
C ARG A 108 -6.53 -4.31 -15.59
N LEU A 109 -5.87 -3.41 -14.87
CA LEU A 109 -5.89 -1.98 -15.17
C LEU A 109 -5.34 -1.66 -16.57
N HIS A 110 -4.31 -2.38 -17.01
CA HIS A 110 -3.79 -2.26 -18.37
C HIS A 110 -4.82 -2.71 -19.41
N ALA A 111 -5.48 -3.86 -19.20
CA ALA A 111 -6.52 -4.37 -20.09
C ALA A 111 -7.70 -3.39 -20.22
N GLU A 112 -8.08 -2.72 -19.12
CA GLU A 112 -9.11 -1.68 -19.07
C GLU A 112 -8.65 -0.33 -19.65
N LYS A 113 -7.39 -0.20 -20.09
CA LYS A 113 -6.78 1.02 -20.65
C LYS A 113 -6.82 2.21 -19.70
N LEU A 114 -6.78 1.95 -18.39
CA LEU A 114 -6.89 2.98 -17.34
C LEU A 114 -5.54 3.53 -16.90
N LEU A 115 -4.43 2.82 -17.16
CA LEU A 115 -3.10 3.17 -16.66
C LEU A 115 -2.57 4.55 -17.09
N HIS A 116 -3.05 5.09 -18.21
CA HIS A 116 -2.59 6.38 -18.74
C HIS A 116 -3.35 7.58 -18.18
N LYS A 117 -4.44 7.35 -17.46
CA LYS A 117 -5.24 8.41 -16.85
C LYS A 117 -4.44 9.09 -15.74
N LYS A 118 -4.46 10.42 -15.71
CA LYS A 118 -3.64 11.23 -14.78
C LYS A 118 -3.97 10.89 -13.32
N GLU A 119 -5.22 10.54 -13.08
CA GLU A 119 -5.81 10.16 -11.80
C GLU A 119 -5.10 8.95 -11.19
N PHE A 120 -4.66 7.97 -11.99
CA PHE A 120 -4.00 6.76 -11.49
C PHE A 120 -2.51 6.93 -11.18
N ARG A 121 -1.87 8.02 -11.63
CA ARG A 121 -0.40 8.13 -11.66
C ARG A 121 0.26 7.95 -10.29
N LYS A 122 -0.38 8.38 -9.21
CA LYS A 122 0.23 8.36 -7.86
C LYS A 122 0.34 6.94 -7.30
N VAL A 123 -0.77 6.23 -7.14
CA VAL A 123 -0.77 4.88 -6.54
C VAL A 123 -0.10 3.88 -7.46
N TYR A 124 -0.34 3.97 -8.76
CA TYR A 124 0.30 3.10 -9.75
C TYR A 124 1.81 3.35 -9.85
N GLY A 125 2.23 4.61 -9.93
CA GLY A 125 3.64 4.97 -9.94
C GLY A 125 4.34 4.53 -8.65
N HIS A 126 3.66 4.60 -7.51
CA HIS A 126 4.15 4.06 -6.24
C HIS A 126 4.30 2.53 -6.29
N ALA A 127 3.33 1.79 -6.82
CA ALA A 127 3.45 0.33 -6.98
C ALA A 127 4.64 -0.05 -7.88
N ILE A 128 4.80 0.62 -9.02
CA ILE A 128 5.94 0.41 -9.93
C ILE A 128 7.27 0.71 -9.23
N SER A 129 7.33 1.78 -8.44
CA SER A 129 8.58 2.21 -7.79
C SER A 129 9.02 1.25 -6.71
N VAL A 130 8.08 0.89 -5.86
CA VAL A 130 8.30 0.08 -4.68
C VAL A 130 8.70 -1.33 -5.07
N TYR A 131 8.01 -1.92 -6.05
CA TYR A 131 8.29 -3.28 -6.49
C TYR A 131 9.25 -3.37 -7.68
N LEU A 132 9.81 -2.25 -8.15
CA LEU A 132 10.67 -2.17 -9.33
C LEU A 132 10.08 -2.95 -10.51
N LEU A 133 8.89 -2.53 -10.97
CA LEU A 133 8.17 -3.24 -12.03
C LEU A 133 8.74 -2.93 -13.42
N GLU A 134 9.98 -3.36 -13.69
CA GLU A 134 10.65 -3.12 -14.98
C GLU A 134 9.88 -3.70 -16.16
N ASP A 135 9.18 -4.82 -15.97
CA ASP A 135 8.39 -5.48 -17.00
C ASP A 135 7.28 -4.56 -17.50
N ILE A 136 6.61 -3.89 -16.57
CA ILE A 136 5.53 -2.95 -16.83
C ILE A 136 6.05 -1.66 -17.48
N ILE A 137 7.25 -1.21 -17.09
CA ILE A 137 7.91 -0.06 -17.73
C ILE A 137 8.28 -0.41 -19.17
N LYS A 138 8.86 -1.58 -19.42
CA LYS A 138 9.28 -2.03 -20.75
C LYS A 138 8.09 -2.29 -21.69
N MET A 139 6.94 -2.71 -21.15
CA MET A 139 5.71 -2.92 -21.92
C MET A 139 5.08 -1.62 -22.43
N GLN A 140 5.42 -0.46 -21.86
CA GLN A 140 4.90 0.84 -22.30
C GLN A 140 6.03 1.69 -22.87
N ASN A 141 5.74 2.50 -23.89
CA ASN A 141 6.74 3.41 -24.45
C ASN A 141 7.30 4.33 -23.34
N SER A 142 8.62 4.39 -23.23
CA SER A 142 9.38 5.04 -22.13
C SER A 142 8.97 6.49 -21.83
N SER A 143 8.41 7.20 -22.81
CA SER A 143 7.86 8.56 -22.67
C SER A 143 6.68 8.66 -21.69
N THR A 144 6.04 7.55 -21.32
CA THR A 144 4.87 7.53 -20.44
C THR A 144 5.22 7.76 -18.96
N TYR A 145 6.41 7.32 -18.54
CA TYR A 145 6.83 7.35 -17.13
C TYR A 145 7.86 8.44 -16.79
N GLY A 146 8.41 9.11 -17.81
CA GLY A 146 9.39 10.18 -17.62
C GLY A 146 10.59 9.74 -16.76
N SER A 147 11.15 10.67 -15.98
CA SER A 147 12.33 10.44 -15.14
C SER A 147 12.15 9.36 -14.06
N PHE A 148 10.91 9.04 -13.69
CA PHE A 148 10.65 8.01 -12.70
C PHE A 148 10.93 6.59 -13.24
N GLY A 149 10.66 6.33 -14.53
CA GLY A 149 10.98 5.05 -15.16
C GLY A 149 12.49 4.79 -15.17
N ASP A 150 13.29 5.83 -15.44
CA ASP A 150 14.75 5.75 -15.45
C ASP A 150 15.31 5.38 -14.07
N ILE A 151 14.72 5.92 -12.99
CA ILE A 151 15.11 5.58 -11.61
C ILE A 151 14.89 4.09 -11.34
N VAL A 152 13.74 3.55 -11.75
CA VAL A 152 13.43 2.12 -11.54
C VAL A 152 14.40 1.25 -12.32
N LEU A 153 14.62 1.53 -13.60
CA LEU A 153 15.55 0.76 -14.43
C LEU A 153 16.97 0.82 -13.86
N ASN A 154 17.43 1.99 -13.42
CA ASN A 154 18.72 2.15 -12.75
C ASN A 154 18.81 1.32 -11.47
N HIS A 155 17.79 1.33 -10.60
CA HIS A 155 17.79 0.48 -9.41
C HIS A 155 17.85 -1.01 -9.75
N VAL A 156 17.15 -1.44 -10.81
CA VAL A 156 17.19 -2.84 -11.26
C VAL A 156 18.59 -3.22 -11.76
N GLU A 157 19.25 -2.37 -12.54
CA GLU A 157 20.64 -2.64 -12.96
C GLU A 157 21.57 -2.73 -11.75
N ARG A 158 21.46 -1.81 -10.78
CA ARG A 158 22.29 -1.86 -9.56
C ARG A 158 22.03 -3.08 -8.69
N LEU A 159 20.81 -3.62 -8.67
CA LEU A 159 20.53 -4.92 -8.04
C LEU A 159 21.28 -6.05 -8.75
N ARG A 160 21.31 -6.04 -10.08
CA ARG A 160 22.06 -7.04 -10.86
C ARG A 160 23.57 -6.93 -10.66
N GLU A 161 24.12 -5.72 -10.54
CA GLU A 161 25.54 -5.49 -10.22
C GLU A 161 25.92 -6.11 -8.86
N LEU A 162 25.02 -6.07 -7.89
CA LEU A 162 25.20 -6.71 -6.59
C LEU A 162 24.89 -8.21 -6.61
N ASP A 163 24.47 -8.77 -7.76
CA ASP A 163 23.98 -10.14 -7.86
C ASP A 163 22.86 -10.38 -6.82
N ILE A 164 21.86 -9.50 -6.84
CA ILE A 164 20.59 -9.59 -6.11
C ILE A 164 19.48 -9.64 -7.16
N SER A 165 18.70 -10.72 -7.16
CA SER A 165 17.56 -10.85 -8.06
C SER A 165 16.45 -9.88 -7.68
N ILE A 166 15.70 -9.45 -8.69
CA ILE A 166 14.52 -8.60 -8.48
C ILE A 166 13.47 -9.29 -7.60
N GLN A 167 13.41 -10.62 -7.65
CA GLN A 167 12.47 -11.40 -6.84
C GLN A 167 12.82 -11.35 -5.36
N VAL A 168 14.10 -11.53 -5.00
CA VAL A 168 14.58 -11.37 -3.61
C VAL A 168 14.25 -9.97 -3.10
N TYR A 169 14.51 -8.92 -3.90
CA TYR A 169 14.14 -7.56 -3.53
C TYR A 169 12.62 -7.39 -3.32
N ARG A 170 11.79 -7.88 -4.24
CA ARG A 170 10.33 -7.77 -4.14
C ARG A 170 9.79 -8.51 -2.91
N THR A 171 10.36 -9.66 -2.56
CA THR A 171 10.01 -10.39 -1.34
C THR A 171 10.33 -9.60 -0.08
N LEU A 172 11.51 -8.96 -0.01
CA LEU A 172 11.85 -8.07 1.11
C LEU A 172 10.85 -6.91 1.24
N VAL A 173 10.49 -6.28 0.13
CA VAL A 173 9.51 -5.18 0.11
C VAL A 173 8.14 -5.65 0.59
N SER A 174 7.67 -6.82 0.15
CA SER A 174 6.43 -7.43 0.66
C SER A 174 6.49 -7.66 2.18
N ILE A 175 7.63 -8.12 2.70
CA ILE A 175 7.84 -8.29 4.16
C ILE A 175 7.76 -6.94 4.88
N LEU A 176 8.44 -5.90 4.37
CA LEU A 176 8.41 -4.55 4.95
C LEU A 176 6.99 -4.00 5.04
N TYR A 177 6.24 -4.05 3.93
CA TYR A 177 4.87 -3.55 3.88
C TYR A 177 3.96 -4.33 4.85
N ARG A 178 3.99 -5.66 4.78
CA ARG A 178 3.19 -6.52 5.66
C ARG A 178 3.46 -6.24 7.14
N ILE A 179 4.74 -6.09 7.53
CA ILE A 179 5.09 -5.80 8.92
C ILE A 179 4.57 -4.43 9.35
N PHE A 180 4.79 -3.40 8.54
CA PHE A 180 4.34 -2.05 8.84
C PHE A 180 2.82 -1.98 8.97
N PHE A 181 2.07 -2.40 7.95
CA PHE A 181 0.63 -2.25 7.92
C PHE A 181 -0.12 -3.27 8.80
N SER A 182 0.55 -4.31 9.31
CA SER A 182 -0.02 -5.18 10.36
C SER A 182 -0.20 -4.47 11.70
N THR A 183 0.56 -3.39 11.94
CA THR A 183 0.61 -2.72 13.24
C THR A 183 0.31 -1.23 13.15
N TYR A 184 0.55 -0.59 12.01
CA TYR A 184 0.46 0.86 11.86
C TYR A 184 -0.45 1.25 10.69
N SER A 185 -1.13 2.37 10.85
CA SER A 185 -1.73 3.16 9.79
C SER A 185 -0.79 4.33 9.51
N GLY A 186 -0.39 4.52 8.26
CA GLY A 186 0.57 5.57 7.93
C GLY A 186 1.21 5.41 6.56
N VAL A 187 2.37 6.05 6.38
CA VAL A 187 3.13 6.02 5.13
C VAL A 187 4.46 5.32 5.35
N ILE A 188 4.80 4.43 4.42
CA ILE A 188 6.12 3.82 4.28
C ILE A 188 6.65 4.12 2.88
N GLN A 189 7.92 4.51 2.80
CA GLN A 189 8.62 4.78 1.55
C GLN A 189 10.04 4.19 1.60
N PRO A 190 10.25 2.99 1.02
CA PRO A 190 11.57 2.40 0.90
C PRO A 190 12.52 3.28 0.06
N GLU A 191 13.73 3.49 0.57
CA GLU A 191 14.82 4.17 -0.11
C GLU A 191 15.99 3.21 -0.24
N LEU A 192 16.48 3.03 -1.47
CA LEU A 192 17.53 2.06 -1.78
C LEU A 192 18.88 2.77 -1.78
N CYS A 193 19.76 2.35 -0.88
CA CYS A 193 21.12 2.83 -0.77
C CYS A 193 22.08 1.68 -1.10
N PHE A 194 22.75 1.76 -2.24
CA PHE A 194 23.65 0.72 -2.70
C PHE A 194 25.10 1.10 -2.36
N SER A 195 25.84 0.15 -1.81
CA SER A 195 27.29 0.20 -1.62
C SER A 195 27.99 -0.72 -2.63
N GLU A 196 29.30 -0.93 -2.51
CA GLU A 196 30.05 -1.83 -3.40
C GLU A 196 29.60 -3.29 -3.29
N SER A 197 29.10 -3.73 -2.15
CA SER A 197 28.76 -5.15 -1.91
C SER A 197 27.43 -5.38 -1.20
N THR A 198 26.73 -4.31 -0.81
CA THR A 198 25.48 -4.42 -0.06
C THR A 198 24.41 -3.45 -0.54
N LEU A 199 23.16 -3.89 -0.43
CA LEU A 199 21.97 -3.05 -0.54
C LEU A 199 21.47 -2.72 0.87
N THR A 200 21.36 -1.44 1.19
CA THR A 200 20.64 -0.97 2.39
C THR A 200 19.28 -0.41 1.98
N VAL A 201 18.20 -1.03 2.45
CA VAL A 201 16.82 -0.54 2.27
C VAL A 201 16.38 0.21 3.51
N ARG A 202 16.26 1.53 3.39
CA ARG A 202 15.77 2.41 4.45
C ARG A 202 14.27 2.62 4.27
N ALA A 203 13.45 1.94 5.07
CA ALA A 203 12.02 2.14 5.09
C ALA A 203 11.68 3.42 5.86
N ASN A 204 11.60 4.55 5.14
CA ASN A 204 11.11 5.80 5.73
C ASN A 204 9.67 5.62 6.17
N SER A 205 9.37 5.91 7.43
CA SER A 205 8.04 5.67 8.00
C SER A 205 7.56 6.84 8.84
N THR A 206 6.23 6.95 8.96
CA THR A 206 5.57 7.94 9.82
C THR A 206 5.59 7.58 11.31
N ILE A 207 6.24 6.48 11.71
CA ILE A 207 6.38 6.10 13.12
C ILE A 207 7.31 7.12 13.79
N ASN A 208 6.81 7.80 14.81
CA ASN A 208 7.52 8.86 15.53
C ASN A 208 7.95 8.47 16.95
N ASN A 209 7.42 7.37 17.48
CA ASN A 209 7.80 6.84 18.78
C ASN A 209 9.07 5.94 18.65
N PRO A 210 10.15 6.20 19.40
CA PRO A 210 11.37 5.40 19.35
C PRO A 210 11.21 3.93 19.78
N GLU A 211 10.37 3.64 20.78
CA GLU A 211 10.08 2.28 21.25
C GLU A 211 9.36 1.48 20.16
N ASP A 212 8.35 2.08 19.52
CA ASP A 212 7.64 1.50 18.39
C ASP A 212 8.58 1.22 17.19
N LEU A 213 9.53 2.12 16.91
CA LEU A 213 10.57 1.92 15.90
C LEU A 213 11.54 0.78 16.25
N PHE A 214 11.88 0.63 17.53
CA PHE A 214 12.72 -0.47 17.98
C PHE A 214 11.97 -1.81 17.86
N GLU A 215 10.71 -1.88 18.33
CA GLU A 215 9.86 -3.07 18.23
C GLU A 215 9.67 -3.53 16.78
N ILE A 216 9.32 -2.61 15.87
CA ILE A 216 9.07 -2.97 14.47
C ILE A 216 10.36 -3.43 13.76
N ASN A 217 11.51 -2.86 14.10
CA ASN A 217 12.80 -3.29 13.55
C ASN A 217 13.22 -4.67 14.05
N ASN A 218 12.94 -5.00 15.31
CA ASN A 218 13.15 -6.37 15.82
C ASN A 218 12.25 -7.36 15.07
N LYS A 219 10.97 -7.04 14.92
CA LYS A 219 10.02 -7.87 14.15
C LYS A 219 10.46 -8.05 12.69
N LEU A 220 11.01 -7.00 12.07
CA LEU A 220 11.59 -7.08 10.73
C LEU A 220 12.76 -8.05 10.68
N ASN A 221 13.70 -7.93 11.62
CA ASN A 221 14.85 -8.81 11.67
C ASN A 221 14.42 -10.28 11.85
N ASP A 222 13.49 -10.56 12.76
CA ASP A 222 12.96 -11.92 12.97
C ASP A 222 12.34 -12.50 11.70
N GLN A 223 11.59 -11.69 10.95
CA GLN A 223 10.96 -12.12 9.69
C GLN A 223 11.96 -12.31 8.56
N ILE A 224 13.02 -11.49 8.48
CA ILE A 224 14.10 -11.68 7.51
C ILE A 224 14.87 -12.96 7.84
N MET A 225 15.17 -13.24 9.11
CA MET A 225 15.86 -14.47 9.51
C MET A 225 15.00 -15.72 9.27
N LEU A 226 13.68 -15.63 9.48
CA LEU A 226 12.74 -16.69 9.11
C LEU A 226 12.68 -16.89 7.59
N TRP A 227 12.70 -15.83 6.80
CA TRP A 227 12.75 -15.93 5.35
C TRP A 227 14.07 -16.56 4.88
N TYR A 228 15.20 -16.13 5.43
CA TYR A 228 16.53 -16.67 5.16
C TYR A 228 16.60 -18.18 5.44
N SER A 229 16.13 -18.62 6.61
CA SER A 229 16.19 -20.04 6.99
C SER A 229 15.33 -20.97 6.13
N ASN A 230 14.29 -20.43 5.49
CA ASN A 230 13.41 -21.16 4.57
C ASN A 230 13.83 -21.01 3.09
N SER A 231 14.88 -20.24 2.81
CA SER A 231 15.38 -19.99 1.45
C SER A 231 16.44 -21.01 1.05
N ASN A 232 16.61 -21.21 -0.26
CA ASN A 232 17.70 -22.02 -0.80
C ASN A 232 19.05 -21.29 -0.70
N ASP A 233 20.16 -22.00 -0.90
CA ASP A 233 21.53 -21.43 -0.81
C ASP A 233 21.78 -20.25 -1.76
N VAL A 234 21.12 -20.23 -2.92
CA VAL A 234 21.26 -19.14 -3.91
C VAL A 234 20.60 -17.87 -3.40
N ASP A 235 19.41 -17.98 -2.82
CA ASP A 235 18.67 -16.86 -2.24
C ASP A 235 19.30 -16.39 -0.93
N GLN A 236 19.80 -17.30 -0.09
CA GLN A 236 20.51 -16.96 1.15
C GLN A 236 21.72 -16.03 0.89
N LYS A 237 22.55 -16.35 -0.10
CA LYS A 237 23.70 -15.51 -0.50
C LYS A 237 23.29 -14.12 -0.99
N GLN A 238 22.11 -13.98 -1.60
CA GLN A 238 21.58 -12.69 -2.01
C GLN A 238 21.05 -11.90 -0.80
N ILE A 239 20.34 -12.58 0.11
CA ILE A 239 19.79 -11.98 1.34
C ILE A 239 20.91 -11.44 2.24
N GLU A 240 22.05 -12.14 2.34
CA GLU A 240 23.23 -11.69 3.10
C GLU A 240 23.79 -10.33 2.64
N LYS A 241 23.55 -9.95 1.38
CA LYS A 241 23.95 -8.66 0.83
C LYS A 241 22.97 -7.55 1.18
N ILE A 242 21.85 -7.85 1.84
CA ILE A 242 20.77 -6.89 2.10
C ILE A 242 20.67 -6.56 3.60
N SER A 243 20.67 -5.27 3.90
CA SER A 243 20.30 -4.73 5.21
C SER A 243 19.01 -3.92 5.05
N ALA A 244 18.06 -4.06 5.97
CA ALA A 244 16.81 -3.31 5.93
C ALA A 244 16.39 -2.88 7.33
N TYR A 245 15.87 -1.65 7.43
CA TYR A 245 15.35 -1.12 8.68
C TYR A 245 14.35 0.02 8.46
N PHE A 246 13.42 0.16 9.40
CA PHE A 246 12.53 1.29 9.54
C PHE A 246 13.22 2.47 10.21
N ARG A 247 12.98 3.67 9.69
CA ARG A 247 13.39 4.93 10.32
C ARG A 247 12.25 5.92 10.34
N HIS A 248 12.26 6.82 11.33
CA HIS A 248 11.38 7.96 11.33
C HIS A 248 11.73 8.90 10.16
N LYS A 249 10.70 9.35 9.44
CA LYS A 249 10.77 10.50 8.55
C LYS A 249 9.39 11.14 8.50
N GLU A 250 9.32 12.47 8.59
CA GLU A 250 8.09 13.18 8.25
C GLU A 250 7.73 12.88 6.79
N CYS A 251 6.64 12.14 6.58
CA CYS A 251 6.06 11.88 5.28
C CYS A 251 4.76 12.66 5.17
N GLU A 252 4.52 13.32 4.04
CA GLU A 252 3.21 13.92 3.77
C GLU A 252 2.12 12.83 3.80
N PRO A 253 0.98 13.05 4.50
CA PRO A 253 -0.13 12.10 4.49
C PRO A 253 -0.64 11.88 3.05
N LYS A 254 -1.03 10.64 2.72
CA LYS A 254 -1.81 10.39 1.49
C LYS A 254 -3.10 11.21 1.57
N SER A 255 -3.26 12.18 0.69
CA SER A 255 -4.54 12.84 0.44
C SER A 255 -5.42 11.88 -0.35
N MET A 256 -6.08 10.96 0.36
CA MET A 256 -7.30 10.30 -0.12
C MET A 256 -8.35 10.41 0.97
N VAL A 257 -9.26 11.34 0.74
CA VAL A 257 -10.39 11.72 1.57
C VAL A 257 -11.62 11.34 0.76
N VAL A 258 -12.57 10.62 1.37
CA VAL A 258 -13.87 10.30 0.75
C VAL A 258 -14.65 11.60 0.54
#